data_AF-A0A259FVL7-F1
#
_entry.id   AF-A0A259FVL7-F1
#
_cell.length_a   1.000
_cell.length_b   1.000
_cell.length_c   1.000
_cell.angle_alpha   90.00
_cell.angle_beta   90.00
_cell.angle_gamma   90.00
#
_symmetry.space_group_name_H-M   'P 1'
#
loop_
_entity.id
_entity.type
_entity.pdbx_description
1 polymer ?
#
loop_
_entity_poly.entity_id
_entity_poly.type
_entity_poly.pdbx_seq_one_letter_code
_entity_poly.pdbx_strand_id
1 'polypeptide(L)'
;MSPSAARCSVCRFFLWALLLLLALAALGAAIRFLPDRPVTYADPVEHFKYGSTGGERNMGFPYWLWQVLPEVCPDLLPGKGYASLGFIFEQGRDLPVGMSKRRHMGIDRVFLNCAVCHTATVRTTPNAQPMLVAGMPANQLDLMRFQKFVQACVNDRRFTPAQVVPRIEEKAGGLGLLDQWVVYPLGVHLMRDGVAGLLGRLRFIHQRLPKEELVGVSDFPAIWNQQKKQGMQLHWDGNNSRVEERNLSAAFGTGATPALIDHAAIARIEAWIATATPPAFDKFYPIDRALATRGAALYAQSCATCHGKNGSDFSGEHVGKVTPIADIGTDRGRLDSYTPQLAQNQGMLYSADPARRFRHFR
;
A
#
# COMPACT_ATOMS: atom_id res chain seq x y z
N MET A 1 21.26 19.91 70.51
CA MET A 1 21.58 19.56 69.11
C MET A 1 20.30 19.09 68.43
N SER A 2 19.73 19.92 67.55
CA SER A 2 18.38 19.72 67.00
C SER A 2 18.33 18.68 65.87
N PRO A 3 17.43 17.67 65.88
CA PRO A 3 17.36 16.60 64.86
C PRO A 3 16.76 17.03 63.50
N SER A 4 16.50 18.32 63.28
CA SER A 4 15.68 18.81 62.17
C SER A 4 16.41 18.85 60.81
N ALA A 5 17.71 19.15 60.79
CA ALA A 5 18.44 19.35 59.53
C ALA A 5 18.78 18.05 58.78
N ALA A 6 19.02 16.95 59.49
CA ALA A 6 19.44 15.67 58.90
C ALA A 6 18.31 14.93 58.14
N ARG A 7 17.04 15.18 58.51
CA ARG A 7 15.88 14.62 57.78
C ARG A 7 15.67 15.29 56.41
N CYS A 8 16.20 16.50 56.21
CA CYS A 8 15.99 17.27 54.98
C CYS A 8 16.98 16.91 53.86
N SER A 9 18.20 16.44 54.18
CA SER A 9 19.18 16.00 53.18
C SER A 9 18.85 14.63 52.59
N VAL A 10 18.40 13.69 53.42
CA VAL A 10 18.00 12.34 52.99
C VAL A 10 16.74 12.39 52.13
N CYS A 11 15.72 13.15 52.53
CA CYS A 11 14.53 13.36 51.69
C CYS A 11 14.85 14.05 50.36
N ARG A 12 15.77 15.02 50.34
CA ARG A 12 16.26 15.65 49.10
C ARG A 12 17.00 14.65 48.23
N PHE A 13 17.84 13.78 48.79
CA PHE A 13 18.53 12.74 48.04
C PHE A 13 17.55 11.77 47.38
N PHE A 14 16.57 11.24 48.13
CA PHE A 14 15.54 10.37 47.55
C PHE A 14 14.69 11.07 46.49
N LEU A 15 14.36 12.35 46.70
CA LEU A 15 13.65 13.14 45.70
C LEU A 15 14.48 13.31 44.42
N TRP A 16 15.75 13.68 44.53
CA TRP A 16 16.63 13.82 43.36
C TRP A 16 16.90 12.49 42.67
N ALA A 17 17.06 11.40 43.42
CA ALA A 17 17.20 10.05 42.86
C ALA A 17 15.93 9.63 42.12
N LEU A 18 14.74 9.88 42.67
CA LEU A 18 13.47 9.62 42.01
C LEU A 18 13.31 10.48 40.74
N LEU A 19 13.63 11.77 40.80
CA LEU A 19 13.59 12.66 39.64
C LEU A 19 14.56 12.21 38.55
N LEU A 20 15.77 11.78 38.92
CA LEU A 20 16.74 11.24 37.98
C LEU A 20 16.24 9.94 37.35
N LEU A 21 15.66 9.02 38.14
CA LEU A 21 15.07 7.78 37.64
C LEU A 21 13.91 8.06 36.68
N LEU A 22 13.03 8.99 37.01
CA LEU A 22 11.93 9.41 36.14
C LEU A 22 12.46 10.07 34.85
N ALA A 23 13.49 10.91 34.95
CA ALA A 23 14.12 11.52 33.79
C ALA A 23 14.78 10.48 32.86
N LEU A 24 15.48 9.49 33.43
CA LEU A 24 16.07 8.38 32.69
C LEU A 24 15.00 7.48 32.06
N ALA A 25 13.91 7.19 32.78
CA ALA A 25 12.78 6.43 32.26
C ALA A 25 12.08 7.18 31.11
N ALA A 26 11.86 8.48 31.26
CA ALA A 26 11.30 9.34 30.23
C ALA A 26 12.22 9.41 29.00
N LEU A 27 13.54 9.54 29.20
CA LEU A 27 14.52 9.50 28.12
C LEU A 27 14.52 8.15 27.41
N GLY A 28 14.49 7.04 28.15
CA GLY A 28 14.40 5.69 27.58
C GLY A 28 13.11 5.48 26.78
N ALA A 29 11.97 5.93 27.32
CA ALA A 29 10.69 5.91 26.61
C ALA A 29 10.73 6.79 25.35
N ALA A 30 11.33 7.99 25.44
CA ALA A 30 11.51 8.88 24.30
C ALA A 30 12.36 8.24 23.20
N ILE A 31 13.52 7.68 23.54
CA ILE A 31 14.40 6.96 22.61
C ILE A 31 13.70 5.76 21.97
N ARG A 32 12.85 5.06 22.73
CA ARG A 32 12.14 3.89 22.22
C ARG A 32 10.96 4.26 21.33
N PHE A 33 10.09 5.17 21.76
CA PHE A 33 8.76 5.37 21.18
C PHE A 33 8.63 6.59 20.25
N LEU A 34 9.49 7.61 20.38
CA LEU A 34 9.47 8.77 19.48
C LEU A 34 10.08 8.54 18.09
N PRO A 35 11.04 7.62 17.87
CA PRO A 35 11.58 7.43 16.53
C PRO A 35 10.50 7.08 15.52
N ASP A 36 10.50 7.87 14.43
CA ASP A 36 9.61 7.71 13.30
C ASP A 36 10.42 7.67 12.00
N ARG A 37 10.95 6.50 11.65
CA ARG A 37 11.96 6.35 10.58
C ARG A 37 11.53 5.31 9.55
N PRO A 38 11.31 5.70 8.28
CA PRO A 38 11.03 4.74 7.23
C PRO A 38 12.31 4.01 6.80
N VAL A 39 12.16 2.76 6.35
CA VAL A 39 13.18 2.14 5.51
C VAL A 39 13.09 2.75 4.12
N THR A 40 14.22 3.24 3.62
CA THR A 40 14.34 3.86 2.30
C THR A 40 15.40 3.14 1.50
N TYR A 41 15.25 3.21 0.18
CA TYR A 41 16.16 2.59 -0.78
C TYR A 41 16.66 3.66 -1.72
N ALA A 42 17.93 3.61 -2.12
CA ALA A 42 18.50 4.57 -3.06
C ALA A 42 18.02 4.30 -4.49
N ASP A 43 18.02 3.03 -4.91
CA ASP A 43 17.48 2.62 -6.19
C ASP A 43 15.96 2.92 -6.27
N PRO A 44 15.49 3.61 -7.33
CA PRO A 44 14.10 4.01 -7.43
C PRO A 44 13.12 2.84 -7.58
N VAL A 45 13.54 1.74 -8.22
CA VAL A 45 12.70 0.55 -8.38
C VAL A 45 12.59 -0.20 -7.04
N GLU A 46 13.68 -0.34 -6.30
CA GLU A 46 13.65 -0.87 -4.93
C GLU A 46 12.81 0.02 -4.00
N HIS A 47 12.90 1.35 -4.15
CA HIS A 47 12.08 2.26 -3.37
C HIS A 47 10.60 2.17 -3.74
N PHE A 48 10.27 1.97 -5.01
CA PHE A 48 8.90 1.67 -5.41
C PHE A 48 8.41 0.35 -4.80
N LYS A 49 9.22 -0.72 -4.86
CA LYS A 49 8.86 -2.05 -4.35
C LYS A 49 8.68 -2.09 -2.82
N TYR A 50 9.51 -1.37 -2.06
CA TYR A 50 9.63 -1.55 -0.60
C TYR A 50 9.67 -0.25 0.22
N GLY A 51 9.63 0.92 -0.42
CA GLY A 51 9.67 2.21 0.25
C GLY A 51 8.36 2.58 0.93
N SER A 52 8.47 3.21 2.09
CA SER A 52 7.34 3.77 2.85
C SER A 52 6.70 4.95 2.13
N THR A 53 5.38 4.92 1.98
CA THR A 53 4.56 6.09 1.58
C THR A 53 3.88 6.76 2.78
N GLY A 54 4.03 6.20 3.98
CA GLY A 54 3.52 6.75 5.25
C GLY A 54 2.28 6.02 5.80
N GLY A 55 1.70 5.09 5.05
CA GLY A 55 0.53 4.30 5.47
C GLY A 55 0.75 3.44 6.71
N GLU A 56 2.00 3.07 7.01
CA GLU A 56 2.38 2.27 8.18
C GLU A 56 2.02 2.94 9.50
N ARG A 57 1.98 4.27 9.55
CA ARG A 57 1.60 5.02 10.76
C ARG A 57 0.15 4.82 11.14
N ASN A 58 -0.72 4.70 10.14
CA ASN A 58 -2.15 4.55 10.33
C ASN A 58 -2.54 3.08 10.38
N MET A 59 -2.33 2.37 9.27
CA MET A 59 -2.85 1.02 9.04
C MET A 59 -1.81 -0.09 9.23
N GLY A 60 -0.56 0.25 9.55
CA GLY A 60 0.53 -0.72 9.59
C GLY A 60 0.38 -1.79 10.66
N PHE A 61 0.64 -3.04 10.28
CA PHE A 61 0.75 -4.18 11.19
C PHE A 61 2.09 -4.13 11.91
N PRO A 62 2.16 -4.48 13.21
CA PRO A 62 3.43 -4.84 13.83
C PRO A 62 4.12 -5.92 12.99
N TYR A 63 5.38 -5.72 12.64
CA TYR A 63 6.13 -6.56 11.70
C TYR A 63 6.04 -8.05 12.08
N TRP A 64 6.27 -8.38 13.35
CA TRP A 64 6.23 -9.77 13.76
C TRP A 64 4.83 -10.36 13.81
N LEU A 65 3.78 -9.57 14.10
CA LEU A 65 2.40 -10.04 13.96
C LEU A 65 2.10 -10.39 12.51
N TRP A 66 2.52 -9.53 11.57
CA TRP A 66 2.42 -9.83 10.14
C TRP A 66 3.12 -11.15 9.79
N GLN A 67 4.34 -11.36 10.29
CA GLN A 67 5.14 -12.55 10.00
C GLN A 67 4.50 -13.86 10.51
N VAL A 68 3.83 -13.85 11.66
CA VAL A 68 3.25 -15.07 12.25
C VAL A 68 1.78 -15.29 11.89
N LEU A 69 1.06 -14.28 11.39
CA LEU A 69 -0.38 -14.40 11.13
C LEU A 69 -0.75 -15.61 10.26
N PRO A 70 -0.02 -15.93 9.16
CA PRO A 70 -0.30 -17.13 8.36
C PRO A 70 -0.05 -18.45 9.08
N GLU A 71 0.80 -18.45 10.12
CA GLU A 71 1.10 -19.65 10.92
C GLU A 71 0.11 -19.82 12.07
N VAL A 72 -0.50 -18.72 12.54
CA VAL A 72 -1.58 -18.74 13.53
C VAL A 72 -2.87 -19.29 12.90
N CYS A 73 -3.18 -18.89 11.67
CA CYS A 73 -4.41 -19.24 10.96
C CYS A 73 -4.17 -19.86 9.56
N PRO A 74 -3.36 -20.93 9.42
CA PRO A 74 -2.95 -21.45 8.12
C PRO A 74 -4.11 -22.01 7.27
N ASP A 75 -5.10 -22.60 7.92
CA ASP A 75 -6.32 -23.17 7.35
C ASP A 75 -7.28 -22.12 6.75
N LEU A 76 -7.13 -20.84 7.12
CA LEU A 76 -7.92 -19.75 6.55
C LEU A 76 -7.33 -19.22 5.22
N LEU A 77 -6.17 -19.73 4.81
CA LEU A 77 -5.51 -19.39 3.55
C LEU A 77 -5.80 -20.44 2.48
N PRO A 78 -5.87 -20.05 1.19
CA PRO A 78 -5.98 -21.01 0.07
C PRO A 78 -4.77 -21.96 -0.05
N GLY A 79 -3.64 -21.58 0.52
CA GLY A 79 -2.40 -22.34 0.44
C GLY A 79 -1.35 -21.77 1.39
N LYS A 80 -0.08 -22.04 1.08
CA LYS A 80 1.02 -21.67 1.98
C LYS A 80 1.23 -20.15 2.03
N GLY A 81 1.01 -19.57 3.20
CA GLY A 81 1.39 -18.19 3.51
C GLY A 81 0.70 -17.14 2.64
N TYR A 82 1.22 -15.91 2.69
CA TYR A 82 0.70 -14.80 1.88
C TYR A 82 0.87 -15.00 0.37
N ALA A 83 1.84 -15.81 -0.07
CA ALA A 83 2.03 -16.11 -1.49
C ALA A 83 0.79 -16.79 -2.10
N SER A 84 0.01 -17.53 -1.31
CA SER A 84 -1.25 -18.12 -1.75
C SER A 84 -2.35 -17.10 -2.08
N LEU A 85 -2.19 -15.85 -1.64
CA LEU A 85 -3.06 -14.71 -1.92
C LEU A 85 -2.52 -13.83 -3.05
N GLY A 86 -1.46 -14.26 -3.75
CA GLY A 86 -0.87 -13.52 -4.86
C GLY A 86 0.22 -12.51 -4.47
N PHE A 87 0.63 -12.45 -3.21
CA PHE A 87 1.78 -11.64 -2.81
C PHE A 87 3.07 -12.20 -3.41
N ILE A 88 3.91 -11.32 -3.95
CA ILE A 88 5.16 -11.69 -4.63
C ILE A 88 6.31 -11.56 -3.66
N PHE A 89 7.14 -12.61 -3.52
CA PHE A 89 8.35 -12.58 -2.70
C PHE A 89 9.59 -12.71 -3.58
N GLU A 90 10.52 -11.76 -3.44
CA GLU A 90 11.85 -11.87 -4.04
C GLU A 90 12.77 -12.71 -3.12
N GLN A 91 13.77 -13.35 -3.71
CA GLN A 91 14.72 -14.17 -2.96
C GLN A 91 15.43 -13.33 -1.89
N GLY A 92 15.49 -13.85 -0.65
CA GLY A 92 16.14 -13.19 0.47
C GLY A 92 15.35 -12.04 1.10
N ARG A 93 14.10 -11.80 0.68
CA ARG A 93 13.22 -10.79 1.27
C ARG A 93 12.21 -11.43 2.23
N ASP A 94 12.04 -10.79 3.38
CA ASP A 94 11.09 -11.16 4.45
C ASP A 94 9.68 -10.59 4.22
N LEU A 95 9.58 -9.52 3.43
CA LEU A 95 8.33 -8.87 3.05
C LEU A 95 8.09 -9.04 1.54
N PRO A 96 6.82 -9.17 1.13
CA PRO A 96 6.49 -9.21 -0.28
C PRO A 96 6.72 -7.85 -0.93
N VAL A 97 6.93 -7.87 -2.23
CA VAL A 97 6.92 -6.67 -3.07
C VAL A 97 5.57 -5.99 -2.92
N GLY A 98 5.58 -4.68 -2.71
CA GLY A 98 4.37 -3.96 -2.37
C GLY A 98 4.20 -3.70 -0.87
N MET A 99 5.19 -4.05 -0.03
CA MET A 99 5.16 -3.74 1.40
C MET A 99 6.38 -2.97 1.85
N SER A 100 6.14 -2.02 2.73
CA SER A 100 7.17 -1.17 3.31
C SER A 100 7.29 -1.37 4.82
N LYS A 101 8.42 -0.95 5.37
CA LYS A 101 8.75 -1.09 6.80
C LYS A 101 9.13 0.28 7.38
N ARG A 102 8.61 0.56 8.58
CA ARG A 102 8.85 1.82 9.29
C ARG A 102 8.97 1.60 10.79
N ARG A 103 9.99 2.17 11.41
CA ARG A 103 10.06 2.26 12.87
C ARG A 103 9.09 3.33 13.34
N HIS A 104 8.07 2.95 14.09
CA HIS A 104 7.05 3.88 14.57
C HIS A 104 6.39 3.37 15.86
N MET A 105 6.15 4.26 16.83
CA MET A 105 5.66 3.88 18.18
C MET A 105 6.51 2.77 18.82
N GLY A 106 7.82 2.85 18.55
CA GLY A 106 8.83 1.93 19.03
C GLY A 106 8.79 0.50 18.50
N ILE A 107 7.94 0.18 17.54
CA ILE A 107 8.02 -1.12 16.85
C ILE A 107 8.22 -0.92 15.36
N ASP A 108 8.67 -1.98 14.70
CA ASP A 108 8.65 -2.00 13.25
C ASP A 108 7.22 -2.28 12.81
N ARG A 109 6.67 -1.39 12.00
CA ARG A 109 5.35 -1.53 11.39
C ARG A 109 5.52 -1.72 9.89
N VAL A 110 4.68 -2.57 9.33
CA VAL A 110 4.66 -2.86 7.90
C VAL A 110 3.27 -2.64 7.31
N PHE A 111 3.22 -2.11 6.10
CA PHE A 111 1.97 -1.96 5.39
C PHE A 111 2.17 -2.00 3.89
N LEU A 112 1.05 -2.02 3.17
CA LEU A 112 1.03 -1.98 1.72
C LEU A 112 1.52 -0.63 1.21
N ASN A 113 2.22 -0.64 0.07
CA ASN A 113 2.59 0.53 -0.71
C ASN A 113 2.10 0.36 -2.17
N CYS A 114 2.47 1.28 -3.06
CA CYS A 114 2.00 1.30 -4.44
C CYS A 114 2.30 0.02 -5.24
N ALA A 115 3.44 -0.64 -4.97
CA ALA A 115 3.89 -1.78 -5.75
C ALA A 115 3.03 -3.02 -5.57
N VAL A 116 2.20 -3.10 -4.52
CA VAL A 116 1.30 -4.24 -4.32
C VAL A 116 0.25 -4.32 -5.44
N CYS A 117 -0.18 -3.16 -5.94
CA CYS A 117 -1.17 -3.04 -7.01
C CYS A 117 -0.54 -2.88 -8.41
N HIS A 118 0.74 -2.49 -8.45
CA HIS A 118 1.44 -2.12 -9.68
C HIS A 118 2.73 -2.93 -9.90
N THR A 119 2.69 -4.21 -9.53
CA THR A 119 3.72 -5.20 -9.90
C THR A 119 3.07 -6.54 -10.18
N ALA A 120 3.58 -7.24 -11.20
CA ALA A 120 3.21 -8.62 -11.48
C ALA A 120 4.44 -9.46 -11.81
N THR A 121 4.23 -10.77 -11.98
CA THR A 121 5.23 -11.66 -12.57
C THR A 121 4.74 -12.17 -13.92
N VAL A 122 5.66 -12.32 -14.86
CA VAL A 122 5.40 -12.96 -16.16
C VAL A 122 6.40 -14.09 -16.38
N ARG A 123 6.09 -15.03 -17.27
CA ARG A 123 7.01 -16.11 -17.66
C ARG A 123 7.18 -16.07 -19.18
N THR A 124 8.40 -16.35 -19.65
CA THR A 124 8.70 -16.41 -21.09
C THR A 124 8.31 -17.75 -21.72
N THR A 125 8.18 -18.79 -20.91
CA THR A 125 7.62 -20.09 -21.27
C THR A 125 6.88 -20.65 -20.05
N PRO A 126 5.99 -21.66 -20.20
CA PRO A 126 5.29 -22.25 -19.06
C PRO A 126 6.20 -22.69 -17.90
N ASN A 127 7.42 -23.14 -18.21
CA ASN A 127 8.37 -23.67 -17.24
C ASN A 127 9.46 -22.68 -16.82
N ALA A 128 9.54 -21.50 -17.45
CA ALA A 128 10.54 -20.48 -17.08
C ALA A 128 10.26 -19.94 -15.68
N GLN A 129 11.32 -19.53 -14.98
CA GLN A 129 11.18 -18.82 -13.71
C GLN A 129 10.39 -17.52 -13.92
N PRO A 130 9.46 -17.16 -13.01
CA PRO A 130 8.75 -15.89 -13.10
C PRO A 130 9.73 -14.73 -13.03
N MET A 131 9.61 -13.79 -13.96
CA MET A 131 10.28 -12.50 -13.89
C MET A 131 9.32 -11.46 -13.32
N LEU A 132 9.80 -10.70 -12.35
CA LEU A 132 9.06 -9.58 -11.78
C LEU A 132 9.08 -8.39 -12.75
N VAL A 133 7.93 -7.74 -12.91
CA VAL A 133 7.78 -6.55 -13.76
C VAL A 133 7.15 -5.41 -12.95
N ALA A 134 7.97 -4.43 -12.60
CA ALA A 134 7.53 -3.23 -11.90
C ALA A 134 6.74 -2.29 -12.82
N GLY A 135 5.65 -1.73 -12.32
CA GLY A 135 4.74 -0.85 -13.04
C GLY A 135 3.64 -1.57 -13.83
N MET A 136 3.63 -2.90 -13.81
CA MET A 136 2.61 -3.75 -14.42
C MET A 136 1.38 -3.89 -13.49
N PRO A 137 0.15 -4.04 -14.00
CA PRO A 137 -1.03 -4.34 -13.18
C PRO A 137 -0.84 -5.61 -12.35
N ALA A 138 -1.22 -5.59 -11.07
CA ALA A 138 -1.12 -6.75 -10.16
C ALA A 138 -2.22 -7.79 -10.39
N ASN A 139 -2.22 -8.42 -11.57
CA ASN A 139 -3.22 -9.39 -12.02
C ASN A 139 -3.34 -10.68 -11.19
N GLN A 140 -2.38 -10.96 -10.30
CA GLN A 140 -2.35 -12.16 -9.45
C GLN A 140 -2.76 -11.91 -8.00
N LEU A 141 -2.86 -10.64 -7.56
CA LEU A 141 -3.18 -10.29 -6.18
C LEU A 141 -4.66 -10.47 -5.89
N ASP A 142 -4.99 -11.26 -4.87
CA ASP A 142 -6.36 -11.37 -4.34
C ASP A 142 -6.50 -10.54 -3.06
N LEU A 143 -6.64 -9.22 -3.24
CA LEU A 143 -6.75 -8.27 -2.13
C LEU A 143 -8.01 -8.51 -1.28
N MET A 144 -9.12 -8.91 -1.91
CA MET A 144 -10.36 -9.19 -1.20
C MET A 144 -10.21 -10.42 -0.29
N ARG A 145 -9.57 -11.48 -0.78
CA ARG A 145 -9.31 -12.67 0.04
C ARG A 145 -8.28 -12.41 1.12
N PHE A 146 -7.29 -11.56 0.88
CA PHE A 146 -6.40 -11.08 1.94
C PHE A 146 -7.16 -10.36 3.05
N GLN A 147 -8.05 -9.41 2.71
CA GLN A 147 -8.89 -8.72 3.70
C GLN A 147 -9.76 -9.70 4.49
N LYS A 148 -10.42 -10.66 3.80
CA LYS A 148 -11.23 -11.71 4.43
C LYS A 148 -10.39 -12.61 5.35
N PHE A 149 -9.17 -12.97 4.94
CA PHE A 149 -8.24 -13.74 5.77
C PHE A 149 -7.88 -12.99 7.06
N VAL A 150 -7.46 -11.73 6.96
CA VAL A 150 -7.12 -10.93 8.15
C VAL A 150 -8.32 -10.82 9.07
N GLN A 151 -9.50 -10.48 8.53
CA GLN A 151 -10.74 -10.42 9.31
C GLN A 151 -11.07 -11.74 10.00
N ALA A 152 -11.01 -12.85 9.28
CA ALA A 152 -11.33 -14.16 9.84
C ALA A 152 -10.32 -14.55 10.92
N CYS A 153 -9.02 -14.35 10.68
CA CYS A 153 -7.97 -14.72 11.61
C CYS A 153 -8.03 -13.90 12.91
N VAL A 154 -8.21 -12.57 12.85
CA VAL A 154 -8.27 -11.76 14.09
C VAL A 154 -9.50 -12.06 14.93
N ASN A 155 -10.56 -12.61 14.33
CA ASN A 155 -11.77 -13.04 15.03
C ASN A 155 -11.71 -14.51 15.48
N ASP A 156 -10.68 -15.26 15.08
CA ASP A 156 -10.48 -16.64 15.47
C ASP A 156 -10.10 -16.76 16.95
N ARG A 157 -10.53 -17.85 17.60
CA ARG A 157 -10.16 -18.19 18.98
C ARG A 157 -8.64 -18.33 19.19
N ARG A 158 -7.90 -18.61 18.13
CA ARG A 158 -6.43 -18.72 18.14
C ARG A 158 -5.74 -17.37 18.23
N PHE A 159 -6.38 -16.28 17.81
CA PHE A 159 -5.75 -14.97 17.79
C PHE A 159 -5.84 -14.26 19.15
N THR A 160 -5.08 -14.79 20.12
CA THR A 160 -4.98 -14.25 21.49
C THR A 160 -3.52 -14.01 21.86
N PRO A 161 -3.22 -13.09 22.80
CA PRO A 161 -1.85 -12.86 23.24
C PRO A 161 -1.11 -14.15 23.65
N ALA A 162 -1.80 -15.02 24.40
CA ALA A 162 -1.25 -16.29 24.88
C ALA A 162 -0.84 -17.27 23.77
N GLN A 163 -1.45 -17.17 22.59
CA GLN A 163 -1.14 -18.04 21.44
C GLN A 163 -0.21 -17.36 20.44
N VAL A 164 -0.34 -16.05 20.27
CA VAL A 164 0.38 -15.31 19.23
C VAL A 164 1.76 -14.88 19.70
N VAL A 165 1.90 -14.39 20.94
CA VAL A 165 3.19 -13.89 21.46
C VAL A 165 4.28 -14.96 21.52
N PRO A 166 4.02 -16.21 21.97
CA PRO A 166 5.05 -17.24 21.95
C PRO A 166 5.57 -17.57 20.54
N ARG A 167 4.69 -17.54 19.53
CA ARG A 167 5.07 -17.73 18.12
C ARG A 167 5.93 -16.58 17.60
N ILE A 168 5.61 -15.35 18.02
CA ILE A 168 6.48 -14.20 17.71
C ILE A 168 7.85 -14.39 18.38
N GLU A 169 7.88 -14.78 19.65
CA GLU A 169 9.12 -14.98 20.39
C GLU A 169 10.02 -16.03 19.74
N GLU A 170 9.45 -17.18 19.39
CA GLU A 170 10.16 -18.23 18.65
C GLU A 170 10.71 -17.72 17.32
N LYS A 171 9.86 -17.06 16.50
CA LYS A 171 10.24 -16.59 15.17
C LYS A 171 11.23 -15.42 15.19
N ALA A 172 11.17 -14.57 16.21
CA ALA A 172 12.07 -13.44 16.40
C ALA A 172 13.43 -13.82 16.98
N GLY A 173 13.59 -15.06 17.48
CA GLY A 173 14.78 -15.48 18.21
C GLY A 173 14.85 -14.89 19.63
N GLY A 174 13.70 -14.62 20.23
CA GLY A 174 13.54 -14.00 21.55
C GLY A 174 12.91 -12.62 21.50
N LEU A 175 12.27 -12.22 22.61
CA LEU A 175 11.72 -10.89 22.82
C LEU A 175 12.25 -10.28 24.12
N GLY A 176 12.39 -8.95 24.13
CA GLY A 176 12.59 -8.25 25.40
C GLY A 176 11.33 -8.33 26.27
N LEU A 177 11.50 -8.24 27.59
CA LEU A 177 10.38 -8.34 28.56
C LEU A 177 9.25 -7.36 28.27
N LEU A 178 9.57 -6.12 27.91
CA LEU A 178 8.55 -5.12 27.55
C LEU A 178 7.76 -5.55 26.31
N ASP A 179 8.42 -6.13 25.32
CA ASP A 179 7.77 -6.55 24.08
C ASP A 179 6.89 -7.78 24.29
N GLN A 180 7.38 -8.75 25.05
CA GLN A 180 6.68 -9.99 25.37
C GLN A 180 5.45 -9.75 26.26
N TRP A 181 5.57 -8.91 27.29
CA TRP A 181 4.52 -8.75 28.30
C TRP A 181 3.59 -7.55 28.09
N VAL A 182 3.99 -6.57 27.29
CA VAL A 182 3.18 -5.35 27.08
C VAL A 182 2.92 -5.08 25.60
N VAL A 183 3.97 -4.91 24.79
CA VAL A 183 3.81 -4.34 23.44
C VAL A 183 3.07 -5.30 22.50
N TYR A 184 3.45 -6.57 22.41
CA TYR A 184 2.74 -7.52 21.55
C TYR A 184 1.38 -7.96 22.08
N PRO A 185 1.18 -8.21 23.38
CA PRO A 185 -0.15 -8.43 23.93
C PRO A 185 -1.12 -7.29 23.60
N LEU A 186 -0.69 -6.03 23.82
CA LEU A 186 -1.48 -4.86 23.45
C LEU A 186 -1.69 -4.77 21.93
N GLY A 187 -0.65 -5.04 21.14
CA GLY A 187 -0.72 -5.06 19.67
C GLY A 187 -1.75 -6.06 19.13
N VAL A 188 -1.88 -7.24 19.74
CA VAL A 188 -2.90 -8.23 19.40
C VAL A 188 -4.30 -7.66 19.63
N HIS A 189 -4.55 -7.06 20.79
CA HIS A 189 -5.86 -6.45 21.09
C HIS A 189 -6.17 -5.27 20.16
N LEU A 190 -5.22 -4.35 19.99
CA LEU A 190 -5.37 -3.19 19.10
C LEU A 190 -5.62 -3.61 17.65
N MET A 191 -5.01 -4.71 17.19
CA MET A 191 -5.26 -5.25 15.85
C MET A 191 -6.69 -5.78 15.70
N ARG A 192 -7.23 -6.49 16.72
CA ARG A 192 -8.64 -6.94 16.72
C ARG A 192 -9.59 -5.75 16.65
N ASP A 193 -9.39 -4.76 17.52
CA ASP A 193 -10.23 -3.58 17.61
C ASP A 193 -10.14 -2.72 16.34
N GLY A 194 -8.93 -2.56 15.80
CA GLY A 194 -8.69 -1.83 14.56
C GLY A 194 -9.41 -2.42 13.35
N VAL A 195 -9.36 -3.76 13.21
CA VAL A 195 -10.08 -4.46 12.13
C VAL A 195 -11.59 -4.37 12.32
N ALA A 196 -12.10 -4.58 13.54
CA ALA A 196 -13.52 -4.43 13.84
C ALA A 196 -14.03 -3.00 13.57
N GLY A 197 -13.26 -1.99 13.98
CA GLY A 197 -13.55 -0.58 13.72
C GLY A 197 -13.55 -0.23 12.24
N LEU A 198 -12.60 -0.75 11.46
CA LEU A 198 -12.57 -0.57 10.01
C LEU A 198 -13.82 -1.18 9.34
N LEU A 199 -14.16 -2.43 9.66
CA LEU A 199 -15.34 -3.10 9.12
C LEU A 199 -16.63 -2.39 9.50
N GLY A 200 -16.72 -1.90 10.74
CA GLY A 200 -17.83 -1.08 11.20
C GLY A 200 -17.99 0.20 10.38
N ARG A 201 -16.89 0.89 10.08
CA ARG A 201 -16.87 2.09 9.21
C ARG A 201 -17.25 1.78 7.77
N LEU A 202 -16.89 0.62 7.24
CA LEU A 202 -17.16 0.23 5.85
C LEU A 202 -18.54 -0.42 5.65
N ARG A 203 -19.28 -0.71 6.73
CA ARG A 203 -20.59 -1.37 6.67
C ARG A 203 -21.61 -0.62 5.82
N PHE A 204 -21.47 0.71 5.68
CA PHE A 204 -22.35 1.50 4.82
C PHE A 204 -22.33 1.04 3.35
N ILE A 205 -21.21 0.46 2.87
CA ILE A 205 -21.08 -0.02 1.49
C ILE A 205 -22.20 -1.01 1.19
N HIS A 206 -22.44 -1.97 2.06
CA HIS A 206 -23.47 -3.00 1.85
C HIS A 206 -24.86 -2.58 2.32
N GLN A 207 -24.97 -1.55 3.16
CA GLN A 207 -26.24 -1.12 3.75
C GLN A 207 -26.90 0.06 3.03
N ARG A 208 -26.12 0.87 2.30
CA ARG A 208 -26.57 2.16 1.78
C ARG A 208 -26.29 2.36 0.29
N LEU A 209 -25.28 1.71 -0.28
CA LEU A 209 -24.97 1.92 -1.70
C LEU A 209 -25.99 1.16 -2.59
N PRO A 210 -26.42 1.78 -3.70
CA PRO A 210 -27.16 1.10 -4.76
C PRO A 210 -26.38 -0.10 -5.32
N LYS A 211 -27.10 -1.08 -5.87
CA LYS A 211 -26.48 -2.32 -6.39
C LYS A 211 -25.51 -2.04 -7.53
N GLU A 212 -25.84 -1.05 -8.34
CA GLU A 212 -25.09 -0.58 -9.49
C GLU A 212 -23.72 -0.02 -9.07
N GLU A 213 -23.63 0.54 -7.85
CA GLU A 213 -22.38 1.10 -7.32
C GLU A 213 -21.48 0.06 -6.65
N LEU A 214 -21.98 -1.17 -6.39
CA LEU A 214 -21.21 -2.20 -5.67
C LEU A 214 -20.12 -2.85 -6.51
N VAL A 215 -20.28 -2.84 -7.84
CA VAL A 215 -19.38 -3.54 -8.77
C VAL A 215 -18.40 -2.57 -9.40
N GLY A 216 -17.42 -2.11 -8.61
CA GLY A 216 -16.38 -1.17 -9.08
C GLY A 216 -15.02 -1.81 -9.39
N VAL A 217 -14.91 -3.14 -9.37
CA VAL A 217 -13.62 -3.81 -9.49
C VAL A 217 -13.13 -3.75 -10.94
N SER A 218 -11.93 -3.22 -11.13
CA SER A 218 -11.18 -3.28 -12.38
C SER A 218 -9.71 -3.55 -12.08
N ASP A 219 -8.98 -4.07 -13.07
CA ASP A 219 -7.54 -4.26 -12.93
C ASP A 219 -6.85 -2.89 -12.75
N PHE A 220 -5.68 -2.86 -12.11
CA PHE A 220 -4.96 -1.60 -11.94
C PHE A 220 -4.33 -1.15 -13.27
N PRO A 221 -4.35 0.13 -13.65
CA PRO A 221 -3.67 0.56 -14.87
C PRO A 221 -2.15 0.36 -14.80
N ALA A 222 -1.51 0.07 -15.93
CA ALA A 222 -0.05 0.09 -16.01
C ALA A 222 0.49 1.52 -15.81
N ILE A 223 1.47 1.66 -14.93
CA ILE A 223 2.02 2.98 -14.52
C ILE A 223 3.31 3.35 -15.26
N TRP A 224 3.55 2.80 -16.44
CA TRP A 224 4.63 3.27 -17.32
C TRP A 224 4.25 4.55 -18.06
N ASN A 225 5.26 5.29 -18.52
CA ASN A 225 5.15 6.48 -19.36
C ASN A 225 4.25 7.58 -18.79
N GLN A 226 4.24 7.80 -17.47
CA GLN A 226 3.25 8.70 -16.85
C GLN A 226 3.39 10.16 -17.28
N GLN A 227 4.61 10.62 -17.60
CA GLN A 227 4.82 11.98 -18.08
C GLN A 227 4.06 12.25 -19.39
N LYS A 228 3.97 11.24 -20.26
CA LYS A 228 3.25 11.34 -21.54
C LYS A 228 1.72 11.27 -21.40
N LYS A 229 1.22 10.95 -20.20
CA LYS A 229 -0.21 10.83 -19.89
C LYS A 229 -0.76 12.06 -19.15
N GLN A 230 0.05 13.10 -18.96
CA GLN A 230 -0.38 14.34 -18.33
C GLN A 230 -1.52 15.00 -19.11
N GLY A 231 -2.54 15.49 -18.40
CA GLY A 231 -3.72 16.12 -18.99
C GLY A 231 -4.74 15.18 -19.63
N MET A 232 -4.46 13.88 -19.71
CA MET A 232 -5.44 12.87 -20.14
C MET A 232 -6.50 12.63 -19.08
N GLN A 233 -7.61 12.00 -19.45
CA GLN A 233 -8.60 11.46 -18.53
C GLN A 233 -8.05 10.13 -17.95
N LEU A 234 -7.63 10.18 -16.69
CA LEU A 234 -6.93 9.13 -15.94
C LEU A 234 -7.91 8.22 -15.18
N HIS A 235 -7.42 7.04 -14.76
CA HIS A 235 -8.24 5.90 -14.35
C HIS A 235 -9.12 5.38 -15.50
N TRP A 236 -9.77 4.24 -15.30
CA TRP A 236 -10.57 3.58 -16.33
C TRP A 236 -11.81 4.37 -16.75
N ASP A 237 -12.33 5.20 -15.85
CA ASP A 237 -13.52 6.04 -15.99
C ASP A 237 -13.20 7.51 -16.28
N GLY A 238 -11.91 7.87 -16.41
CA GLY A 238 -11.50 9.25 -16.70
C GLY A 238 -11.77 10.25 -15.57
N ASN A 239 -11.91 9.76 -14.34
CA ASN A 239 -12.38 10.53 -13.19
C ASN A 239 -11.40 11.57 -12.65
N ASN A 240 -10.17 11.61 -13.16
CA ASN A 240 -9.20 12.64 -12.80
C ASN A 240 -8.37 13.02 -14.03
N SER A 241 -7.86 14.25 -14.13
CA SER A 241 -7.03 14.69 -15.27
C SER A 241 -5.62 15.12 -14.89
N ARG A 242 -5.16 14.82 -13.67
CA ARG A 242 -3.89 15.25 -13.11
C ARG A 242 -3.18 14.08 -12.42
N VAL A 243 -2.02 13.72 -12.95
CA VAL A 243 -1.27 12.53 -12.51
C VAL A 243 -0.90 12.61 -11.03
N GLU A 244 -0.51 13.78 -10.54
CA GLU A 244 -0.10 13.97 -9.14
C GLU A 244 -1.28 13.80 -8.18
N GLU A 245 -2.45 14.38 -8.49
CA GLU A 245 -3.67 14.21 -7.67
C GLU A 245 -4.10 12.74 -7.62
N ARG A 246 -4.05 12.06 -8.77
CA ARG A 246 -4.33 10.64 -8.87
C ARG A 246 -3.38 9.82 -7.99
N ASN A 247 -2.07 10.11 -8.01
CA ASN A 247 -1.08 9.39 -7.20
C ASN A 247 -1.28 9.59 -5.70
N LEU A 248 -1.52 10.84 -5.27
CA LEU A 248 -1.83 11.13 -3.87
C LEU A 248 -3.12 10.44 -3.42
N SER A 249 -4.14 10.42 -4.29
CA SER A 249 -5.37 9.69 -4.02
C SER A 249 -5.16 8.18 -3.97
N ALA A 250 -4.30 7.61 -4.81
CA ALA A 250 -3.99 6.18 -4.77
C ALA A 250 -3.25 5.81 -3.47
N ALA A 251 -2.38 6.68 -2.97
CA ALA A 251 -1.69 6.50 -1.69
C ALA A 251 -2.67 6.41 -0.50
N PHE A 252 -3.84 7.04 -0.60
CA PHE A 252 -4.92 6.90 0.38
C PHE A 252 -5.43 5.46 0.49
N GLY A 253 -5.58 4.76 -0.65
CA GLY A 253 -5.92 3.34 -0.67
C GLY A 253 -4.89 2.45 0.04
N THR A 254 -3.63 2.89 0.08
CA THR A 254 -2.54 2.25 0.84
C THR A 254 -2.39 2.82 2.26
N GLY A 255 -3.43 3.43 2.82
CA GLY A 255 -3.49 3.85 4.22
C GLY A 255 -2.79 5.17 4.55
N ALA A 256 -2.14 5.83 3.58
CA ALA A 256 -1.58 7.15 3.79
C ALA A 256 -2.70 8.19 3.85
N THR A 257 -2.67 9.10 4.83
CA THR A 257 -3.63 10.21 4.90
C THR A 257 -2.92 11.52 4.57
N PRO A 258 -3.64 12.61 4.25
CA PRO A 258 -3.01 13.91 4.01
C PRO A 258 -2.05 14.34 5.13
N ALA A 259 -2.34 13.98 6.38
CA ALA A 259 -1.50 14.29 7.54
C ALA A 259 -0.26 13.37 7.70
N LEU A 260 -0.27 12.17 7.11
CA LEU A 260 0.73 11.13 7.37
C LEU A 260 1.57 10.76 6.14
N ILE A 261 1.14 11.17 4.96
CA ILE A 261 1.79 10.84 3.69
C ILE A 261 3.21 11.40 3.60
N ASP A 262 4.12 10.59 3.09
CA ASP A 262 5.49 11.00 2.80
C ASP A 262 5.59 11.57 1.37
N HIS A 263 5.39 12.88 1.25
CA HIS A 263 5.41 13.55 -0.06
C HIS A 263 6.74 13.41 -0.80
N ALA A 264 7.88 13.30 -0.08
CA ALA A 264 9.18 13.12 -0.70
C ALA A 264 9.29 11.71 -1.30
N ALA A 265 8.83 10.69 -0.58
CA ALA A 265 8.78 9.32 -1.10
C ALA A 265 7.85 9.21 -2.32
N ILE A 266 6.66 9.84 -2.28
CA ILE A 266 5.76 9.89 -3.43
C ILE A 266 6.44 10.56 -4.63
N ALA A 267 7.05 11.73 -4.45
CA ALA A 267 7.75 12.43 -5.53
C ALA A 267 8.88 11.60 -6.16
N ARG A 268 9.58 10.77 -5.37
CA ARG A 268 10.59 9.84 -5.89
C ARG A 268 9.98 8.74 -6.76
N ILE A 269 8.85 8.18 -6.36
CA ILE A 269 8.11 7.19 -7.16
C ILE A 269 7.61 7.86 -8.45
N GLU A 270 7.05 9.07 -8.35
CA GLU A 270 6.60 9.88 -9.49
C GLU A 270 7.70 10.14 -10.51
N ALA A 271 8.89 10.52 -10.04
CA ALA A 271 10.05 10.75 -10.90
C ALA A 271 10.46 9.49 -11.68
N TRP A 272 10.34 8.30 -11.08
CA TRP A 272 10.63 7.04 -11.76
C TRP A 272 9.52 6.68 -12.78
N ILE A 273 8.26 6.68 -12.38
CA ILE A 273 7.14 6.28 -13.25
C ILE A 273 6.90 7.26 -14.40
N ALA A 274 7.38 8.50 -14.28
CA ALA A 274 7.36 9.51 -15.33
C ALA A 274 7.93 8.96 -16.65
N THR A 275 9.05 8.23 -16.57
CA THR A 275 9.82 7.76 -17.72
C THR A 275 9.97 6.23 -17.79
N ALA A 276 9.53 5.49 -16.77
CA ALA A 276 9.53 4.03 -16.79
C ALA A 276 8.80 3.48 -18.02
N THR A 277 9.36 2.44 -18.64
CA THR A 277 8.81 1.80 -19.85
C THR A 277 8.56 0.30 -19.64
N PRO A 278 7.62 -0.31 -20.37
CA PRO A 278 7.43 -1.76 -20.34
C PRO A 278 8.70 -2.49 -20.83
N PRO A 279 8.95 -3.74 -20.37
CA PRO A 279 9.93 -4.61 -21.00
C PRO A 279 9.62 -4.80 -22.49
N ALA A 280 10.65 -4.69 -23.34
CA ALA A 280 10.49 -4.86 -24.78
C ALA A 280 10.26 -6.34 -25.12
N PHE A 281 9.20 -6.61 -25.90
CA PHE A 281 8.81 -7.97 -26.29
C PHE A 281 9.90 -8.71 -27.08
N ASP A 282 10.63 -8.00 -27.94
CA ASP A 282 11.69 -8.57 -28.78
C ASP A 282 12.96 -8.99 -28.02
N LYS A 283 13.09 -8.61 -26.75
CA LYS A 283 14.12 -9.17 -25.85
C LYS A 283 13.83 -10.63 -25.47
N PHE A 284 12.58 -11.07 -25.59
CA PHE A 284 12.14 -12.39 -25.12
C PHE A 284 11.67 -13.30 -26.26
N TYR A 285 11.13 -12.72 -27.35
CA TYR A 285 10.58 -13.48 -28.46
C TYR A 285 10.96 -12.85 -29.81
N PRO A 286 11.24 -13.66 -30.85
CA PRO A 286 11.46 -13.12 -32.19
C PRO A 286 10.18 -12.47 -32.72
N ILE A 287 10.34 -11.37 -33.45
CA ILE A 287 9.25 -10.68 -34.16
C ILE A 287 9.46 -10.83 -35.67
N ASP A 288 8.49 -11.41 -36.37
CA ASP A 288 8.42 -11.31 -37.83
C ASP A 288 8.16 -9.85 -38.22
N ARG A 289 9.19 -9.19 -38.73
CA ARG A 289 9.14 -7.77 -39.07
C ARG A 289 8.23 -7.49 -40.26
N ALA A 290 8.13 -8.40 -41.24
CA ALA A 290 7.23 -8.23 -42.38
C ALA A 290 5.77 -8.30 -41.93
N LEU A 291 5.44 -9.24 -41.03
CA LEU A 291 4.12 -9.32 -40.43
C LEU A 291 3.82 -8.10 -39.54
N ALA A 292 4.77 -7.67 -38.72
CA ALA A 292 4.62 -6.48 -37.88
C ALA A 292 4.38 -5.20 -38.69
N THR A 293 5.06 -5.02 -39.83
CA THR A 293 4.82 -3.89 -40.74
C THR A 293 3.41 -3.90 -41.32
N ARG A 294 2.89 -5.07 -41.72
CA ARG A 294 1.48 -5.19 -42.14
C ARG A 294 0.52 -4.85 -41.00
N GLY A 295 0.80 -5.34 -39.80
CA GLY A 295 0.02 -5.02 -38.60
C GLY A 295 0.02 -3.53 -38.25
N ALA A 296 1.14 -2.85 -38.43
CA ALA A 296 1.24 -1.41 -38.18
C ALA A 296 0.30 -0.59 -39.09
N ALA A 297 0.16 -0.97 -40.35
CA ALA A 297 -0.77 -0.31 -41.27
C ALA A 297 -2.24 -0.50 -40.85
N LEU A 298 -2.62 -1.70 -40.41
CA LEU A 298 -3.97 -2.00 -39.90
C LEU A 298 -4.25 -1.24 -38.60
N TYR A 299 -3.29 -1.24 -37.67
CA TYR A 299 -3.41 -0.52 -36.40
C TYR A 299 -3.60 0.99 -36.62
N ALA A 300 -2.86 1.58 -37.56
CA ALA A 300 -2.98 3.01 -37.89
C ALA A 300 -4.38 3.36 -38.42
N GLN A 301 -5.02 2.45 -39.16
CA GLN A 301 -6.36 2.67 -39.74
C GLN A 301 -7.49 2.51 -38.73
N SER A 302 -7.36 1.60 -37.77
CA SER A 302 -8.50 1.18 -36.93
C SER A 302 -8.34 1.42 -35.43
N CYS A 303 -7.11 1.57 -34.93
CA CYS A 303 -6.84 1.59 -33.49
C CYS A 303 -6.25 2.93 -33.03
N ALA A 304 -5.40 3.54 -33.84
CA ALA A 304 -4.55 4.66 -33.44
C ALA A 304 -5.33 5.92 -33.02
N THR A 305 -6.53 6.14 -33.57
CA THR A 305 -7.38 7.31 -33.25
C THR A 305 -7.71 7.39 -31.75
N CYS A 306 -7.92 6.24 -31.10
CA CYS A 306 -8.24 6.15 -29.66
C CYS A 306 -7.04 5.73 -28.80
N HIS A 307 -6.18 4.82 -29.29
CA HIS A 307 -5.10 4.23 -28.50
C HIS A 307 -3.74 4.91 -28.64
N GLY A 308 -3.60 5.86 -29.58
CA GLY A 308 -2.34 6.50 -29.93
C GLY A 308 -1.60 5.74 -31.02
N LYS A 309 -0.62 6.38 -31.65
CA LYS A 309 0.15 5.81 -32.77
C LYS A 309 0.92 4.54 -32.41
N ASN A 310 1.40 4.41 -31.17
CA ASN A 310 2.07 3.21 -30.66
C ASN A 310 2.17 3.24 -29.12
N GLY A 311 2.81 2.23 -28.51
CA GLY A 311 2.98 2.11 -27.05
C GLY A 311 3.80 3.21 -26.36
N SER A 312 4.29 4.21 -27.11
CA SER A 312 5.09 5.32 -26.60
C SER A 312 4.71 6.69 -27.18
N ASP A 313 3.86 6.72 -28.21
CA ASP A 313 3.32 7.92 -28.84
C ASP A 313 1.80 7.90 -28.70
N PHE A 314 1.31 8.70 -27.76
CA PHE A 314 -0.10 8.84 -27.42
C PHE A 314 -0.78 9.98 -28.21
N SER A 315 -0.34 10.27 -29.43
CA SER A 315 -1.03 11.20 -30.33
C SER A 315 -2.20 10.55 -31.05
N GLY A 316 -3.32 11.26 -31.13
CA GLY A 316 -4.54 10.86 -31.84
C GLY A 316 -5.73 11.70 -31.35
N GLU A 317 -6.82 11.68 -32.11
CA GLU A 317 -7.97 12.58 -31.88
C GLU A 317 -8.71 12.33 -30.55
N HIS A 318 -8.82 11.05 -30.18
CA HIS A 318 -9.56 10.60 -28.99
C HIS A 318 -8.64 10.08 -27.89
N VAL A 319 -7.31 10.12 -28.09
CA VAL A 319 -6.36 9.58 -27.11
C VAL A 319 -6.45 10.36 -25.81
N GLY A 320 -6.48 9.61 -24.70
CA GLY A 320 -6.60 10.19 -23.37
C GLY A 320 -8.00 10.77 -23.08
N LYS A 321 -9.03 10.42 -23.85
CA LYS A 321 -10.43 10.71 -23.56
C LYS A 321 -11.19 9.40 -23.30
N VAL A 322 -12.21 9.46 -22.45
CA VAL A 322 -13.13 8.35 -22.23
C VAL A 322 -14.02 8.20 -23.45
N THR A 323 -14.03 6.99 -24.01
CA THR A 323 -15.01 6.59 -25.03
C THR A 323 -16.38 6.42 -24.36
N PRO A 324 -17.47 6.97 -24.92
CA PRO A 324 -18.80 6.79 -24.37
C PRO A 324 -19.14 5.31 -24.15
N ILE A 325 -19.80 4.98 -23.04
CA ILE A 325 -20.06 3.58 -22.67
C ILE A 325 -20.89 2.82 -23.72
N ALA A 326 -21.79 3.52 -24.40
CA ALA A 326 -22.61 2.97 -25.49
C ALA A 326 -21.79 2.62 -26.74
N ASP A 327 -20.66 3.32 -26.96
CA ASP A 327 -19.79 3.10 -28.13
C ASP A 327 -18.77 1.99 -27.85
N ILE A 328 -18.18 1.96 -26.64
CA ILE A 328 -17.16 0.95 -26.28
C ILE A 328 -17.79 -0.40 -25.88
N GLY A 329 -19.01 -0.41 -25.37
CA GLY A 329 -19.79 -1.63 -25.13
C GLY A 329 -19.24 -2.59 -24.06
N THR A 330 -18.31 -2.15 -23.21
CA THR A 330 -17.76 -2.96 -22.11
C THR A 330 -18.69 -2.98 -20.89
N ASP A 331 -18.38 -3.83 -19.90
CA ASP A 331 -19.07 -3.82 -18.61
C ASP A 331 -19.05 -2.41 -17.98
N ARG A 332 -20.22 -1.96 -17.51
CA ARG A 332 -20.43 -0.60 -17.00
C ARG A 332 -20.18 -0.43 -15.51
N GLY A 333 -19.96 -1.51 -14.75
CA GLY A 333 -19.88 -1.49 -13.29
C GLY A 333 -18.85 -0.48 -12.77
N ARG A 334 -17.63 -0.49 -13.31
CA ARG A 334 -16.59 0.47 -12.89
C ARG A 334 -17.02 1.92 -13.14
N LEU A 335 -17.66 2.21 -14.28
CA LEU A 335 -18.14 3.55 -14.60
C LEU A 335 -19.25 3.98 -13.63
N ASP A 336 -20.22 3.11 -13.38
CA ASP A 336 -21.36 3.42 -12.50
C ASP A 336 -20.97 3.51 -11.01
N SER A 337 -19.95 2.78 -10.59
CA SER A 337 -19.45 2.81 -9.20
C SER A 337 -18.85 4.15 -8.78
N TYR A 338 -18.52 5.01 -9.74
CA TYR A 338 -17.91 6.31 -9.48
C TYR A 338 -18.88 7.44 -9.74
N THR A 339 -19.65 7.77 -8.71
CA THR A 339 -20.70 8.78 -8.80
C THR A 339 -20.18 10.21 -8.63
N PRO A 340 -20.93 11.23 -9.08
CA PRO A 340 -20.60 12.63 -8.79
C PRO A 340 -20.45 12.91 -7.29
N GLN A 341 -21.23 12.24 -6.45
CA GLN A 341 -21.12 12.37 -4.99
C GLN A 341 -19.78 11.81 -4.48
N LEU A 342 -19.33 10.67 -5.00
CA LEU A 342 -18.03 10.11 -4.67
C LEU A 342 -16.90 11.03 -5.15
N ALA A 343 -17.01 11.57 -6.36
CA ALA A 343 -16.05 12.53 -6.91
C ALA A 343 -15.91 13.78 -6.03
N GLN A 344 -17.03 14.34 -5.57
CA GLN A 344 -17.04 15.48 -4.64
C GLN A 344 -16.37 15.13 -3.31
N ASN A 345 -16.73 13.99 -2.71
CA ASN A 345 -16.15 13.54 -1.45
C ASN A 345 -14.64 13.30 -1.56
N GLN A 346 -14.19 12.70 -2.67
CA GLN A 346 -12.79 12.48 -2.96
C GLN A 346 -12.05 13.80 -3.20
N GLY A 347 -12.67 14.76 -3.88
CA GLY A 347 -12.14 16.12 -4.06
C GLY A 347 -11.95 16.91 -2.75
N MET A 348 -12.59 16.48 -1.66
CA MET A 348 -12.38 17.09 -0.34
C MET A 348 -11.11 16.61 0.36
N LEU A 349 -10.47 15.54 -0.14
CA LEU A 349 -9.13 15.16 0.31
C LEU A 349 -8.15 16.32 0.02
N TYR A 350 -7.23 16.56 0.95
CA TYR A 350 -6.26 17.67 0.89
C TYR A 350 -6.87 19.09 0.85
N SER A 351 -8.15 19.27 1.19
CA SER A 351 -8.79 20.60 1.24
C SER A 351 -8.09 21.61 2.15
N ALA A 352 -7.38 21.15 3.18
CA ALA A 352 -6.61 21.97 4.11
C ALA A 352 -5.20 22.35 3.62
N ASP A 353 -4.70 21.76 2.53
CA ASP A 353 -3.41 22.10 1.91
C ASP A 353 -3.66 22.79 0.56
N PRO A 354 -3.59 24.14 0.48
CA PRO A 354 -3.85 24.87 -0.77
C PRO A 354 -2.97 24.46 -1.95
N ALA A 355 -1.75 23.97 -1.69
CA ALA A 355 -0.81 23.56 -2.72
C ALA A 355 -1.14 22.18 -3.31
N ARG A 356 -1.83 21.32 -2.54
CA ARG A 356 -2.15 19.92 -2.90
C ARG A 356 -3.64 19.62 -2.95
N ARG A 357 -4.49 20.61 -2.70
CA ARG A 357 -5.94 20.49 -2.78
C ARG A 357 -6.36 19.95 -4.14
N PHE A 358 -7.15 18.89 -4.13
CA PHE A 358 -7.65 18.27 -5.34
C PHE A 358 -8.64 19.18 -6.07
N ARG A 359 -8.51 19.24 -7.40
CA ARG A 359 -9.34 20.08 -8.27
C ARG A 359 -9.77 19.38 -9.56
N HIS A 360 -9.24 18.20 -9.85
CA HIS A 360 -9.44 17.54 -11.14
C HIS A 360 -10.34 16.30 -11.06
N PHE A 361 -10.86 15.93 -9.89
CA PHE A 361 -11.84 14.86 -9.76
C PHE A 361 -13.21 15.29 -10.30
N ARG A 362 -13.83 14.43 -11.12
CA ARG A 362 -15.11 14.71 -11.79
C ARG A 362 -15.95 13.46 -11.97
#